data_AF-A0AAD9DGA4-F1
#
_entry.id   AF-A0AAD9DGA4-F1
#
_cell.length_a   1.000
_cell.length_b   1.000
_cell.length_c   1.000
_cell.angle_alpha   90.00
_cell.angle_beta   90.00
_cell.angle_gamma   90.00
#
_symmetry.space_group_name_H-M   'P 1'
#
loop_
_entity.id
_entity.type
_entity.pdbx_description
1 polymer ?
#
loop_
_entity_poly.entity_id
_entity_poly.type
_entity_poly.pdbx_seq_one_letter_code
_entity_poly.pdbx_strand_id
1 'polypeptide(L)'
;MDIATSTNRHYENKSEAAGRRKVIRNQLCSGTREKLATLQGVDHSVYSEIDPLHLPEVLSLIGQHHGHAELHWGLSSSIMTLFSTVNRKKCIQQQMEYHAAKAAEHRAQLEELGTELEAIEAAEGNAGNDEVEHRSNKRRRKWWWGLWGGV
;
A
#
# COMPACT_ATOMS: atom_id res chain seq x y z
N MET A 1 13.65 -23.77 -13.10
CA MET A 1 12.96 -24.62 -14.09
C MET A 1 11.77 -23.86 -14.64
N ASP A 2 11.60 -23.79 -15.95
CA ASP A 2 10.48 -23.11 -16.60
C ASP A 2 9.16 -23.87 -16.39
N ILE A 3 8.08 -23.12 -16.20
CA ILE A 3 6.71 -23.59 -15.92
C ILE A 3 6.16 -24.41 -17.09
N ALA A 4 6.54 -24.07 -18.32
CA ALA A 4 6.13 -24.84 -19.49
C ALA A 4 6.77 -26.23 -19.50
N THR A 5 8.02 -26.33 -19.04
CA THR A 5 8.77 -27.59 -18.92
C THR A 5 8.23 -28.45 -17.79
N SER A 6 7.90 -27.86 -16.64
CA SER A 6 7.31 -28.62 -15.52
C SER A 6 5.91 -29.13 -15.83
N THR A 7 5.11 -28.34 -16.56
CA THR A 7 3.77 -28.77 -16.99
C THR A 7 3.84 -29.91 -18.00
N ASN A 8 4.78 -29.87 -18.95
CA ASN A 8 4.97 -30.97 -19.91
C ASN A 8 5.37 -32.28 -19.22
N ARG A 9 6.25 -32.20 -18.22
CA ARG A 9 6.65 -33.36 -17.41
C ARG A 9 5.50 -33.90 -16.56
N HIS A 10 4.66 -33.03 -16.01
CA HIS A 10 3.53 -33.44 -15.17
C HIS A 10 2.39 -34.11 -15.97
N TYR A 11 2.26 -33.78 -17.26
CA TYR A 11 1.23 -34.30 -18.16
C TYR A 11 1.82 -35.24 -19.23
N GLU A 12 2.88 -35.99 -18.89
CA GLU A 12 3.53 -36.95 -19.80
C GLU A 12 2.51 -37.81 -20.56
N ASN A 13 2.67 -37.89 -21.88
CA ASN A 13 1.79 -38.57 -22.84
C ASN A 13 0.36 -37.99 -23.01
N LYS A 14 0.01 -36.89 -22.33
CA LYS A 14 -1.28 -36.18 -22.46
C LYS A 14 -1.07 -34.75 -22.98
N SER A 15 -0.56 -34.64 -24.21
CA SER A 15 -0.21 -33.37 -24.86
C SER A 15 -1.36 -32.37 -24.89
N GLU A 16 -2.59 -32.83 -25.12
CA GLU A 16 -3.77 -31.97 -25.14
C GLU A 16 -4.07 -31.37 -23.76
N ALA A 17 -3.99 -32.17 -22.69
CA ALA A 17 -4.22 -31.69 -21.33
C ALA A 17 -3.11 -30.71 -20.89
N ALA A 18 -1.86 -30.98 -21.27
CA ALA A 18 -0.74 -30.06 -21.06
C ALA A 18 -0.97 -28.72 -21.78
N GLY A 19 -1.44 -28.77 -23.04
CA GLY A 19 -1.81 -27.61 -23.84
C GLY A 19 -2.91 -26.78 -23.18
N ARG A 20 -4.03 -27.42 -22.80
CA ARG A 20 -5.13 -26.76 -22.10
C ARG A 20 -4.68 -26.12 -20.80
N ARG A 21 -3.85 -26.80 -19.99
CA ARG A 21 -3.30 -26.24 -18.75
C ARG A 21 -2.47 -24.98 -19.00
N LYS A 22 -1.64 -24.99 -20.04
CA LYS A 22 -0.82 -23.83 -20.44
C LYS A 22 -1.69 -22.66 -20.89
N VAL A 23 -2.69 -22.92 -21.73
CA VAL A 23 -3.66 -21.91 -22.18
C VAL A 23 -4.41 -21.32 -20.99
N ILE A 24 -4.96 -22.15 -20.10
CA ILE A 24 -5.70 -21.67 -18.93
C ILE A 24 -4.80 -20.81 -18.04
N ARG A 25 -3.57 -21.27 -17.76
CA ARG A 25 -2.66 -20.58 -16.84
C ARG A 25 -2.13 -19.26 -17.40
N ASN A 26 -1.87 -19.20 -18.71
CA ASN A 26 -1.25 -18.03 -19.33
C ASN A 26 -2.28 -17.04 -19.89
N GLN A 27 -3.38 -17.54 -20.45
CA GLN A 27 -4.36 -16.71 -21.18
C GLN A 27 -5.68 -16.52 -20.42
N LEU A 28 -6.09 -17.44 -19.53
CA LEU A 28 -7.39 -17.37 -18.84
C LEU A 28 -7.28 -17.08 -17.34
N CYS A 29 -6.08 -17.15 -16.76
CA CYS A 29 -5.84 -16.79 -15.37
C CYS A 29 -5.76 -15.27 -15.23
N SER A 30 -6.69 -14.69 -14.48
CA SER A 30 -6.80 -13.23 -14.28
C SER A 30 -5.51 -12.60 -13.80
N GLY A 31 -4.83 -13.18 -12.80
CA GLY A 31 -3.56 -12.64 -12.29
C GLY A 31 -2.39 -12.74 -13.27
N THR A 32 -2.39 -13.73 -14.17
CA THR A 32 -1.38 -13.78 -15.25
C THR A 32 -1.72 -12.77 -16.35
N ARG A 33 -3.01 -12.62 -16.69
CA ARG A 33 -3.48 -11.61 -17.65
C ARG A 33 -3.18 -10.20 -17.18
N GLU A 34 -3.37 -9.90 -15.89
CA GLU A 34 -3.05 -8.61 -15.29
C GLU A 34 -1.54 -8.32 -15.40
N LYS A 35 -0.68 -9.26 -15.00
CA LYS A 35 0.78 -9.11 -15.14
C LYS A 35 1.21 -8.89 -16.60
N LEU A 36 0.60 -9.61 -17.54
CA LEU A 36 0.87 -9.44 -18.96
C LEU A 36 0.36 -8.08 -19.47
N ALA A 37 -0.82 -7.64 -19.05
CA ALA A 37 -1.36 -6.33 -19.37
C ALA A 37 -0.44 -5.22 -18.84
N THR A 38 0.03 -5.31 -17.60
CA THR A 38 1.03 -4.36 -17.05
C THR A 38 2.33 -4.37 -17.85
N LEU A 39 2.87 -5.53 -18.22
CA LEU A 39 4.08 -5.62 -19.06
C LEU A 39 3.87 -5.04 -20.47
N GLN A 40 2.64 -5.08 -20.98
CA GLN A 40 2.25 -4.54 -22.27
C GLN A 40 1.77 -3.07 -22.18
N GLY A 41 1.74 -2.48 -20.98
CA GLY A 41 1.25 -1.12 -20.76
C GLY A 41 -0.26 -0.95 -20.91
N VAL A 42 -1.05 -2.04 -20.82
CA VAL A 42 -2.52 -2.05 -20.94
C VAL A 42 -3.18 -2.23 -19.57
N ASP A 43 -2.53 -1.77 -18.51
CA ASP A 43 -3.02 -1.82 -17.12
C ASP A 43 -4.02 -0.72 -16.78
N HIS A 44 -4.24 0.21 -17.71
CA HIS A 44 -5.16 1.31 -17.58
C HIS A 44 -6.21 1.27 -18.68
N SER A 45 -7.29 2.02 -18.48
CA SER A 45 -8.33 2.14 -19.47
C SER A 45 -7.88 3.03 -20.62
N VAL A 46 -8.15 2.61 -21.86
CA VAL A 46 -7.95 3.44 -23.06
C VAL A 46 -8.72 4.77 -22.96
N TYR A 47 -9.86 4.78 -22.25
CA TYR A 47 -10.64 6.00 -22.02
C TYR A 47 -9.95 7.00 -21.08
N SER A 48 -8.94 6.58 -20.32
CA SER A 48 -8.15 7.47 -19.48
C SER A 48 -7.07 8.24 -20.24
N GLU A 49 -6.72 7.78 -21.45
CA GLU A 49 -5.76 8.45 -22.35
C GLU A 49 -6.42 9.51 -23.24
N ILE A 50 -7.74 9.40 -23.44
CA ILE A 50 -8.52 10.35 -24.25
C ILE A 50 -8.64 11.66 -23.48
N ASP A 51 -8.46 12.78 -24.18
CA ASP A 51 -8.71 14.10 -23.60
C ASP A 51 -10.13 14.12 -23.01
N PRO A 52 -10.25 14.39 -21.70
CA PRO A 52 -11.54 14.47 -21.01
C PRO A 52 -12.58 15.36 -21.70
N LEU A 53 -12.16 16.36 -22.48
CA LEU A 53 -13.02 17.25 -23.25
C LEU A 53 -13.70 16.56 -24.44
N HIS A 54 -13.02 15.58 -25.07
CA HIS A 54 -13.52 14.83 -26.22
C HIS A 54 -14.30 13.57 -25.83
N LEU A 55 -14.22 13.17 -24.57
CA LEU A 55 -14.90 11.98 -24.07
C LEU A 55 -16.43 11.94 -24.30
N PRO A 56 -17.19 13.04 -24.14
CA PRO A 56 -18.62 13.05 -24.46
C PRO A 56 -18.90 12.70 -25.94
N GLU A 57 -18.05 13.18 -26.85
CA GLU A 57 -18.14 12.94 -28.29
C GLU A 57 -17.83 11.49 -28.63
N VAL A 58 -16.77 10.93 -28.03
CA VAL A 58 -16.40 9.52 -28.17
C VAL A 58 -17.49 8.60 -27.65
N LEU A 59 -18.08 8.89 -26.48
CA LEU A 59 -19.20 8.10 -25.94
C LEU A 59 -20.44 8.21 -26.83
N SER A 60 -20.70 9.37 -27.42
CA SER A 60 -21.80 9.52 -28.38
C SER A 60 -21.60 8.64 -29.61
N LEU A 61 -20.39 8.61 -30.18
CA LEU A 61 -20.03 7.74 -31.30
C LEU A 61 -20.19 6.26 -30.95
N ILE A 62 -19.77 5.85 -29.75
CA ILE A 62 -19.94 4.47 -29.27
C ILE A 62 -21.42 4.12 -29.14
N GLY A 63 -22.22 5.01 -28.56
CA GLY A 63 -23.66 4.82 -28.44
C GLY A 63 -24.37 4.68 -29.79
N GLN A 64 -23.88 5.39 -30.82
CA GLN A 64 -24.43 5.33 -32.17
C GLN A 64 -24.02 4.07 -32.95
N HIS A 65 -22.78 3.60 -32.78
CA HIS A 65 -22.20 2.55 -33.65
C HIS A 65 -22.04 1.17 -33.00
N HIS A 66 -21.90 1.10 -31.68
CA HIS A 66 -21.50 -0.12 -30.97
C HIS A 66 -22.53 -0.61 -29.94
N GLY A 67 -23.64 0.12 -29.76
CA GLY A 67 -24.76 -0.28 -28.92
C GLY A 67 -24.55 -0.03 -27.42
N HIS A 68 -25.55 -0.45 -26.63
CA HIS A 68 -25.67 -0.04 -25.23
C HIS A 68 -24.63 -0.67 -24.30
N ALA A 69 -24.16 -1.89 -24.59
CA ALA A 69 -23.16 -2.57 -23.76
C ALA A 69 -21.80 -1.86 -23.81
N GLU A 70 -21.35 -1.50 -25.01
CA GLU A 70 -20.09 -0.78 -25.23
C GLU A 70 -20.16 0.64 -24.69
N LEU A 71 -21.31 1.31 -24.88
CA LEU A 71 -21.56 2.61 -24.26
C LEU A 71 -21.49 2.53 -22.73
N HIS A 72 -22.08 1.50 -22.13
CA HIS A 72 -22.05 1.31 -20.68
C HIS A 72 -20.62 1.09 -20.16
N TRP A 73 -19.83 0.27 -20.86
CA TRP A 73 -18.43 0.03 -20.50
C TRP A 73 -17.58 1.29 -20.65
N GLY A 74 -17.72 1.99 -21.78
CA GLY A 74 -17.09 3.27 -22.03
C GLY A 74 -17.44 4.29 -20.95
N LEU A 75 -18.73 4.49 -20.68
CA LEU A 75 -19.20 5.44 -19.67
C LEU A 75 -18.68 5.08 -18.27
N SER A 76 -18.78 3.82 -17.85
CA SER A 76 -18.30 3.35 -16.54
C SER A 76 -16.81 3.60 -16.36
N SER A 77 -16.04 3.34 -17.41
CA SER A 77 -14.59 3.57 -17.41
C SER A 77 -14.20 5.05 -17.45
N SER A 78 -15.10 5.90 -17.93
CA SER A 78 -14.87 7.31 -18.24
C SER A 78 -15.37 8.26 -17.14
N ILE A 79 -16.17 7.75 -16.21
CA ILE A 79 -17.03 8.57 -15.37
C ILE A 79 -16.26 9.52 -14.44
N MET A 80 -15.14 9.05 -13.88
CA MET A 80 -14.29 9.89 -13.02
C MET A 80 -13.60 10.99 -13.82
N THR A 81 -13.19 10.67 -15.04
CA THR A 81 -12.59 11.62 -15.99
C THR A 81 -13.60 12.69 -16.40
N LEU A 82 -14.85 12.31 -16.69
CA LEU A 82 -15.95 13.24 -16.98
C LEU A 82 -16.34 14.09 -15.76
N PHE A 83 -16.35 13.54 -14.55
CA PHE A 83 -16.61 14.35 -13.35
C PHE A 83 -15.52 15.41 -13.12
N SER A 84 -14.27 15.08 -13.49
CA SER A 84 -13.15 16.02 -13.41
C SER A 84 -13.28 17.20 -14.37
N THR A 85 -13.94 17.04 -15.52
CA THR A 85 -14.18 18.14 -16.48
C THR A 85 -15.33 19.03 -16.06
N VAL A 86 -16.44 18.44 -15.63
CA VAL A 86 -17.66 19.18 -15.27
C VAL A 86 -17.46 20.00 -13.99
N ASN A 87 -16.54 19.62 -13.09
CA ASN A 87 -16.32 20.35 -11.84
C ASN A 87 -14.86 20.31 -11.34
N ARG A 88 -13.91 20.60 -12.25
CA ARG A 88 -12.46 20.58 -11.97
C ARG A 88 -12.05 21.26 -10.67
N LYS A 89 -12.65 22.43 -10.38
CA LYS A 89 -12.40 23.18 -9.13
C LYS A 89 -12.79 22.38 -7.89
N LYS A 90 -13.98 21.76 -7.89
CA LYS A 90 -14.47 20.96 -6.76
C LYS A 90 -13.69 19.66 -6.60
N CYS A 91 -13.28 19.03 -7.71
CA CYS A 91 -12.43 17.85 -7.69
C CYS A 91 -11.06 18.13 -7.05
N ILE A 92 -10.42 19.24 -7.42
CA ILE A 92 -9.15 19.68 -6.81
C ILE A 92 -9.34 19.96 -5.32
N GLN A 93 -10.42 20.62 -4.92
CA GLN A 93 -10.73 20.88 -3.51
C GLN A 93 -10.88 19.58 -2.69
N GLN A 94 -11.59 18.58 -3.21
CA GLN A 94 -11.75 17.29 -2.56
C GLN A 94 -10.43 16.52 -2.43
N GLN A 95 -9.56 16.58 -3.45
CA GLN A 95 -8.22 16.01 -3.34
C GLN A 95 -7.38 16.70 -2.26
N MET A 96 -7.44 18.04 -2.18
CA MET A 96 -6.76 18.78 -1.12
C MET A 96 -7.26 18.38 0.27
N GLU A 97 -8.56 18.26 0.47
CA GLU A 97 -9.17 17.84 1.74
C GLU A 97 -8.75 16.41 2.12
N TYR A 98 -8.79 15.48 1.16
CA TYR A 98 -8.34 14.11 1.37
C TYR A 98 -6.87 14.03 1.82
N HIS A 99 -5.98 14.75 1.12
CA HIS A 99 -4.57 14.77 1.47
C HIS A 99 -4.29 15.49 2.79
N ALA A 100 -5.03 16.56 3.10
CA ALA A 100 -4.94 17.25 4.38
C ALA A 100 -5.37 16.36 5.56
N ALA A 101 -6.48 15.61 5.41
CA ALA A 101 -6.93 14.66 6.42
C ALA A 101 -5.90 13.56 6.68
N LYS A 102 -5.31 13.01 5.60
CA LYS A 102 -4.28 11.99 5.71
C LYS A 102 -2.99 12.52 6.37
N ALA A 103 -2.62 13.76 6.09
CA ALA A 103 -1.49 14.41 6.75
C ALA A 103 -1.74 14.65 8.24
N ALA A 104 -2.97 14.99 8.62
CA ALA A 104 -3.35 15.13 10.03
C ALA A 104 -3.31 13.79 10.78
N GLU A 105 -3.76 12.71 10.15
CA GLU A 105 -3.67 11.34 10.70
C GLU A 105 -2.20 10.95 10.96
N HIS A 106 -1.33 11.12 9.96
CA HIS A 106 0.10 10.84 10.12
C HIS A 106 0.76 11.72 11.19
N ARG A 107 0.32 12.97 11.34
CA ARG A 107 0.80 13.86 12.40
C ARG A 107 0.42 13.36 13.79
N ALA A 108 -0.81 12.91 13.97
CA ALA A 108 -1.26 12.34 15.24
C ALA A 108 -0.47 11.06 15.60
N GLN A 109 -0.21 10.19 14.61
CA GLN A 109 0.62 8.99 14.79
C GLN A 109 2.06 9.35 15.21
N LEU A 110 2.63 10.43 14.68
CA LEU A 110 3.97 10.90 15.08
C LEU A 110 3.99 11.44 16.50
N GLU A 111 2.93 12.12 16.95
CA GLU A 111 2.82 12.62 18.33
C GLU A 111 2.71 11.45 19.32
N GLU A 112 1.91 10.42 19.00
CA GLU A 112 1.82 9.19 19.80
C GLU A 112 3.18 8.50 19.94
N LEU A 113 3.86 8.22 18.82
CA LEU A 113 5.19 7.61 18.83
C LEU A 113 6.24 8.47 19.56
N GLY A 114 6.11 9.80 19.49
CA GLY A 114 6.95 10.73 20.25
C GLY A 114 6.79 10.56 21.76
N THR A 115 5.55 10.43 22.25
CA THR A 115 5.30 10.20 23.68
C THR A 115 5.80 8.84 24.16
N GLU A 116 5.70 7.80 23.32
CA GLU A 116 6.25 6.48 23.64
C GLU A 116 7.78 6.52 23.75
N LEU A 117 8.46 7.24 22.85
CA LEU A 117 9.91 7.44 22.91
C LEU A 117 10.34 8.18 24.19
N GLU A 118 9.68 9.30 24.53
CA GLU A 118 9.98 10.04 25.76
C GLU A 118 9.77 9.19 27.02
N ALA A 119 8.74 8.33 27.05
CA ALA A 119 8.50 7.42 28.16
C ALA A 119 9.60 6.35 28.31
N ILE A 120 10.12 5.83 27.18
CA ILE A 120 11.24 4.87 27.17
C ILE A 120 12.54 5.55 27.63
N GLU A 121 12.86 6.73 27.09
CA GLU A 121 14.07 7.47 27.47
C GLU A 121 14.06 7.88 28.96
N ALA A 122 12.90 8.29 29.49
CA ALA A 122 12.75 8.59 30.91
C ALA A 122 12.95 7.35 31.81
N ALA A 123 12.49 6.19 31.37
CA ALA A 123 12.69 4.93 32.09
C ALA A 123 14.15 4.47 32.09
N GLU A 124 14.86 4.63 30.97
CA GLU A 124 16.29 4.32 30.86
C GLU A 124 17.16 5.28 31.69
N GLY A 125 16.84 6.58 31.72
CA GLY A 125 17.53 7.57 32.54
C GLY A 125 17.41 7.33 34.05
N ASN A 126 16.28 6.79 34.50
CA ASN A 126 16.05 6.51 35.92
C ASN A 126 16.83 5.26 36.40
N ALA A 127 16.98 4.23 35.56
CA ALA A 127 17.77 3.04 35.88
C ALA A 127 19.27 3.34 36.09
N GLY A 128 19.81 4.33 35.36
CA GLY A 128 21.20 4.77 35.54
C GLY A 128 21.46 5.51 36.86
N ASN A 129 20.47 6.25 37.37
CA ASN A 129 20.60 6.95 38.66
C ASN A 129 20.50 6.00 39.86
N ASP A 130 19.61 5.01 39.78
CA ASP A 130 19.44 4.00 40.85
C ASP A 130 20.72 3.18 41.09
N GLU A 131 21.48 2.85 40.03
CA GLU A 131 22.78 2.17 40.17
C GLU A 131 23.86 3.04 40.83
N VAL A 132 23.92 4.33 40.50
CA VAL A 132 24.89 5.28 41.05
C VAL A 132 24.60 5.55 42.52
N GLU A 133 23.33 5.71 42.89
CA GLU A 133 22.91 5.93 44.28
C GLU A 133 23.11 4.67 45.15
N HIS A 134 22.84 3.47 44.62
CA HIS A 134 23.11 2.20 45.30
C HIS A 134 24.61 1.95 45.55
N ARG A 135 25.51 2.34 44.62
CA ARG A 135 26.97 2.27 44.83
C ARG A 135 27.44 3.24 45.91
N SER A 136 26.90 4.45 45.94
CA SER A 136 27.28 5.50 46.88
C SER A 136 26.87 5.14 48.33
N ASN A 137 25.66 4.58 48.50
CA ASN A 137 25.15 4.18 49.82
C ASN A 137 25.90 2.98 50.44
N LYS A 138 26.41 2.04 49.64
CA LYS A 138 27.22 0.92 50.15
C LYS A 138 28.56 1.37 50.75
N ARG A 139 29.19 2.40 50.19
CA ARG A 139 30.47 2.93 50.69
C ARG A 139 30.31 3.67 52.02
N ARG A 140 29.22 4.43 52.19
CA ARG A 140 28.93 5.15 53.45
C ARG A 140 28.61 4.22 54.61
N ARG A 141 27.84 3.15 54.40
CA ARG A 141 27.51 2.20 55.47
C ARG A 141 28.73 1.46 56.01
N LYS A 142 29.72 1.14 55.17
CA LYS A 142 30.96 0.48 55.59
C LYS A 142 31.79 1.32 56.58
N TRP A 143 31.73 2.66 56.47
CA TRP A 143 32.40 3.58 57.39
C TRP A 143 31.75 3.61 58.79
N TRP A 144 30.43 3.42 58.86
CA TRP A 144 29.70 3.49 60.14
C TRP A 144 29.88 2.25 61.02
N TRP A 145 29.91 1.05 60.42
CA TRP A 145 30.10 -0.19 61.19
C TRP A 145 31.52 -0.39 61.72
N GLY A 146 32.53 0.27 61.14
CA GLY A 146 33.92 0.20 61.62
C GLY A 146 34.20 1.04 62.88
N LEU A 147 33.29 1.93 63.29
CA LEU A 147 33.52 2.87 64.39
C LEU A 147 32.94 2.41 65.75
N TRP A 148 32.09 1.38 65.77
CA TRP A 148 31.34 0.95 66.97
C TRP A 148 31.55 -0.53 67.36
N GLY A 149 32.35 -1.30 66.62
CA GLY A 149 32.63 -2.71 66.90
C GLY A 149 34.09 -2.94 67.30
N GLY A 150 34.49 -2.43 68.45
CA GLY A 150 35.85 -2.61 68.99
C GLY A 150 35.88 -2.41 70.49
N VAL A 151 35.40 -3.41 71.24
CA VAL A 151 35.77 -3.69 72.63
C VAL A 151 36.08 -5.17 72.72
#